data_AF-A0A378VNZ9-F1
#
_entry.id   AF-A0A378VNZ9-F1
#
_cell.length_a   1.000
_cell.length_b   1.000
_cell.length_c   1.000
_cell.angle_alpha   90.00
_cell.angle_beta   90.00
_cell.angle_gamma   90.00
#
_symmetry.space_group_name_H-M   'P 1'
#
loop_
_entity.id
_entity.type
_entity.pdbx_description
1 polymer ?
#
loop_
_entity_poly.entity_id
_entity_poly.type
_entity_poly.pdbx_seq_one_letter_code
_entity_poly.pdbx_strand_id
1 'polypeptide(L)'
;MSNGARWNATNTSKINDLAIDNEAEITFGSDKRFINISTGTLKGNGIFHMSGDIAGNKSDRLIIRKSSEGHHQITYKDNGAAKTTGNESLLL
;
A
#
# COMPACT_ATOMS: atom_id res chain seq x y z
N MET A 1 -6.89 10.45 8.10
CA MET A 1 -7.91 10.37 7.04
C MET A 1 -9.09 9.59 7.59
N SER A 2 -10.32 10.04 7.36
CA SER A 2 -11.51 9.29 7.79
C SER A 2 -12.70 9.55 6.89
N ASN A 3 -13.81 8.85 7.13
CA ASN A 3 -15.14 9.07 6.55
C ASN A 3 -15.13 8.97 5.02
N GLY A 4 -14.56 7.87 4.50
CA GLY A 4 -14.45 7.64 3.06
C GLY A 4 -13.49 8.58 2.33
N ALA A 5 -12.63 9.31 3.06
CA ALA A 5 -11.59 10.14 2.45
C ALA A 5 -10.67 9.28 1.55
N ARG A 6 -10.32 9.83 0.39
CA ARG A 6 -9.47 9.15 -0.60
C ARG A 6 -8.21 9.94 -0.86
N TRP A 7 -7.07 9.24 -0.84
CA TRP A 7 -5.80 9.81 -1.26
C TRP A 7 -5.19 8.98 -2.39
N ASN A 8 -5.07 9.60 -3.55
CA ASN A 8 -4.33 9.03 -4.68
C ASN A 8 -2.88 9.51 -4.61
N ALA A 9 -2.01 8.68 -4.04
CA ALA A 9 -0.60 9.00 -3.90
C ALA A 9 0.12 8.78 -5.23
N THR A 10 0.59 9.87 -5.87
CA THR A 10 1.29 9.80 -7.16
C THR A 10 2.81 9.77 -7.04
N ASN A 11 3.35 10.00 -5.84
CA ASN A 11 4.77 10.04 -5.56
C ASN A 11 5.08 9.31 -4.25
N THR A 12 6.30 8.77 -4.17
CA THR A 12 6.86 8.25 -2.92
C THR A 12 6.77 9.31 -1.83
N SER A 13 6.27 8.91 -0.67
CA SER A 13 5.97 9.82 0.44
C SER A 13 6.56 9.30 1.74
N LYS A 14 7.02 10.23 2.59
CA LYS A 14 7.49 9.92 3.94
C LYS A 14 6.69 10.76 4.93
N ILE A 15 5.90 10.09 5.75
CA ILE A 15 4.99 10.68 6.73
C ILE A 15 5.44 10.22 8.12
N ASN A 16 5.20 11.07 9.12
CA ASN A 16 5.51 10.71 10.50
C ASN A 16 4.44 9.78 11.08
N ASP A 17 3.18 10.16 10.99
CA ASP A 17 2.07 9.39 11.56
C ASP A 17 0.90 9.37 10.57
N LEU A 18 0.34 8.18 10.36
CA LEU A 18 -0.80 7.95 9.48
C LEU A 18 -1.93 7.29 10.27
N ALA A 19 -2.95 8.09 10.59
CA ALA A 19 -4.22 7.58 11.08
C ALA A 19 -5.20 7.48 9.91
N ILE A 20 -5.76 6.31 9.67
CA ILE A 20 -6.70 6.04 8.57
C ILE A 20 -7.86 5.19 9.10
N ASP A 21 -9.07 5.74 9.07
CA ASP A 21 -10.25 5.12 9.68
C ASP A 21 -11.52 5.28 8.82
N ASN A 22 -12.61 4.63 9.21
CA ASN A 22 -13.95 4.84 8.65
C ASN A 22 -13.97 4.77 7.11
N GLU A 23 -13.52 3.63 6.56
CA GLU A 23 -13.51 3.36 5.11
C GLU A 23 -12.64 4.31 4.29
N ALA A 24 -11.72 5.05 4.92
CA ALA A 24 -10.77 5.86 4.17
C ALA A 24 -9.81 4.97 3.37
N GLU A 25 -9.45 5.44 2.18
CA GLU A 25 -8.70 4.67 1.19
C GLU A 25 -7.45 5.42 0.73
N ILE A 26 -6.36 4.69 0.54
CA ILE A 26 -5.15 5.20 -0.12
C ILE A 26 -4.85 4.33 -1.33
N THR A 27 -4.76 4.96 -2.49
CA THR A 27 -4.36 4.32 -3.73
C THR A 27 -2.91 4.68 -4.03
N PHE A 28 -2.07 3.67 -4.20
CA PHE A 28 -0.67 3.82 -4.52
C PHE A 28 -0.48 3.90 -6.03
N GLY A 29 0.20 4.95 -6.45
CA GLY A 29 0.79 5.06 -7.78
C GLY A 29 -0.19 4.74 -8.91
N SER A 30 0.32 3.99 -9.87
CA SER A 30 -0.47 3.37 -10.93
C SER A 30 0.17 2.06 -11.36
N ASP A 31 -0.51 1.31 -12.22
CA ASP A 31 -0.01 0.07 -12.85
C ASP A 31 1.33 0.20 -13.60
N LYS A 32 1.78 1.43 -13.88
CA LYS A 32 3.04 1.75 -14.54
C LYS A 32 4.07 2.41 -13.63
N ARG A 33 3.67 2.79 -12.41
CA ARG A 33 4.53 3.53 -11.48
C ARG A 33 4.31 3.05 -10.05
N PHE A 34 5.19 2.16 -9.63
CA PHE A 34 5.25 1.67 -8.25
C PHE A 34 5.92 2.70 -7.34
N ILE A 35 5.30 2.97 -6.19
CA ILE A 35 5.76 3.97 -5.22
C ILE A 35 5.81 3.41 -3.80
N ASN A 36 6.56 4.10 -2.94
CA ASN A 36 6.64 3.77 -1.53
C ASN A 36 5.92 4.83 -0.69
N ILE A 37 5.08 4.40 0.24
CA ILE A 37 4.60 5.27 1.32
C ILE A 37 5.22 4.77 2.61
N SER A 38 6.08 5.58 3.20
CA SER A 38 6.67 5.30 4.50
C SER A 38 5.97 6.11 5.58
N THR A 39 5.45 5.45 6.61
CA THR A 39 4.93 6.09 7.81
C THR A 39 5.78 5.69 9.03
N GLY A 40 5.84 6.55 10.04
CA GLY A 40 6.37 6.16 11.35
C GLY A 40 5.39 5.25 12.06
N THR A 41 4.21 5.78 12.38
CA THR A 41 3.11 5.00 12.97
C THR A 41 1.95 4.83 11.99
N LEU A 42 1.28 3.69 12.03
CA LEU A 42 0.03 3.43 11.33
C LEU A 42 -1.06 3.07 12.34
N LYS A 43 -2.20 3.76 12.28
CA LYS A 43 -3.35 3.52 13.16
C LYS A 43 -4.67 3.46 12.39
N GLY A 44 -5.59 2.63 12.87
CA GLY A 44 -7.00 2.64 12.45
C GLY A 44 -7.41 1.45 11.59
N ASN A 45 -8.43 1.62 10.74
CA ASN A 45 -9.00 0.57 9.89
C ASN A 45 -9.16 0.88 8.40
N GLY A 46 -8.19 1.59 7.81
CA GLY A 46 -8.21 1.96 6.39
C GLY A 46 -7.89 0.86 5.37
N ILE A 47 -8.13 1.18 4.10
CA ILE A 47 -7.91 0.33 2.92
C ILE A 47 -6.76 0.90 2.09
N PHE A 48 -5.82 0.02 1.71
CA PHE A 48 -4.69 0.35 0.86
C PHE A 48 -4.80 -0.39 -0.47
N HIS A 49 -4.92 0.34 -1.57
CA HIS A 49 -4.91 -0.21 -2.93
C HIS A 49 -3.50 -0.14 -3.49
N MET A 50 -2.91 -1.31 -3.72
CA MET A 50 -1.52 -1.48 -4.11
C MET A 50 -1.44 -2.30 -5.39
N SER A 51 -0.42 -2.02 -6.18
CA SER A 51 -0.17 -2.69 -7.44
C SER A 51 1.25 -3.26 -7.51
N GLY A 52 1.44 -4.25 -8.38
CA GLY A 52 2.76 -4.80 -8.63
C GLY A 52 2.89 -5.55 -9.95
N ASP A 53 4.13 -5.94 -10.19
CA ASP A 53 4.63 -6.79 -11.24
C ASP A 53 5.51 -7.83 -10.54
N ILE A 54 4.88 -8.91 -10.06
CA ILE A 54 5.57 -9.94 -9.29
C ILE A 54 6.66 -10.59 -10.15
N ALA A 55 6.40 -10.82 -11.44
CA ALA A 55 7.37 -11.40 -12.37
C ALA A 55 8.61 -10.48 -12.56
N GLY A 56 8.39 -9.17 -12.63
CA GLY A 56 9.45 -8.16 -12.70
C GLY A 56 10.05 -7.77 -11.36
N ASN A 57 9.60 -8.35 -10.24
CA ASN A 57 9.97 -8.01 -8.87
C ASN A 57 9.84 -6.50 -8.55
N LYS A 58 8.72 -5.91 -8.94
CA LYS A 58 8.39 -4.51 -8.67
C LYS A 58 7.01 -4.42 -8.04
N SER A 59 6.85 -3.59 -7.03
CA SER A 59 5.53 -3.37 -6.40
C SER A 59 5.51 -2.08 -5.61
N ASP A 60 4.30 -1.58 -5.38
CA ASP A 60 4.05 -0.59 -4.35
C ASP A 60 4.44 -1.13 -2.97
N ARG A 61 4.88 -0.25 -2.07
CA ARG A 61 5.28 -0.65 -0.72
C ARG A 61 4.73 0.32 0.33
N LEU A 62 4.02 -0.23 1.31
CA LEU A 62 3.70 0.44 2.57
C LEU A 62 4.80 0.08 3.57
N ILE A 63 5.52 1.07 4.09
CA ILE A 63 6.67 0.86 4.98
C ILE A 63 6.37 1.49 6.33
N ILE A 64 6.22 0.66 7.37
CA ILE A 64 5.92 1.11 8.74
C ILE A 64 7.21 1.08 9.55
N ARG A 65 7.68 2.25 9.99
CA ARG A 65 9.03 2.40 10.59
C ARG A 65 9.07 2.21 12.11
N LYS A 66 7.92 2.30 12.80
CA LYS A 66 7.85 2.20 14.27
C LYS A 66 6.78 1.22 14.75
N SER A 67 5.50 1.50 14.48
CA SER A 67 4.40 0.67 14.98
C SER A 67 3.18 0.71 14.08
N SER A 68 2.40 -0.36 14.12
CA SER A 68 1.10 -0.48 13.46
C SER A 68 0.07 -0.97 14.47
N GLU A 69 -1.09 -0.34 14.51
CA GLU A 69 -2.21 -0.70 15.39
C GLU A 69 -3.53 -0.62 14.62
N GLY A 70 -4.38 -1.62 14.77
CA GLY A 70 -5.71 -1.67 14.14
C GLY A 70 -5.84 -2.73 13.05
N HIS A 71 -6.91 -2.61 12.24
CA HIS A 71 -7.30 -3.60 11.25
C HIS A 71 -7.22 -3.03 9.84
N HIS A 72 -6.11 -3.29 9.16
CA HIS A 72 -5.87 -2.74 7.82
C HIS A 72 -6.24 -3.75 6.73
N GLN A 73 -6.75 -3.23 5.61
CA GLN A 73 -7.02 -4.04 4.43
C GLN A 73 -6.07 -3.65 3.29
N ILE A 74 -5.54 -4.64 2.59
CA ILE A 74 -4.74 -4.43 1.39
C ILE A 74 -5.46 -5.09 0.22
N THR A 75 -5.80 -4.27 -0.77
CA THR A 75 -6.24 -4.73 -2.08
C THR A 75 -5.04 -4.70 -3.01
N TYR A 76 -4.60 -5.87 -3.47
CA TYR A 76 -3.42 -6.00 -4.31
C TYR A 76 -3.79 -6.40 -5.74
N LYS A 77 -3.25 -5.68 -6.73
CA LYS A 77 -3.40 -5.99 -8.15
C LYS A 77 -2.05 -6.23 -8.81
N ASP A 78 -1.82 -7.46 -9.27
CA ASP A 78 -0.67 -7.79 -10.13
C ASP A 78 -0.95 -7.43 -11.60
N ASN A 79 0.10 -7.14 -12.38
CA ASN A 79 0.00 -6.83 -13.80
C ASN A 79 -0.32 -8.06 -14.67
N GLY A 80 -0.20 -9.28 -14.13
CA GLY A 80 -0.50 -10.54 -14.81
C GLY A 80 0.38 -10.80 -16.05
N ALA A 81 1.52 -10.13 -16.17
CA ALA A 81 2.34 -10.15 -17.39
C ALA A 81 2.97 -11.54 -17.65
N ALA A 82 3.21 -12.32 -16.60
CA ALA A 82 3.74 -13.67 -16.71
C ALA A 82 3.35 -14.55 -15.52
N LYS A 83 3.34 -15.87 -15.75
CA LYS A 83 3.36 -16.83 -14.65
C LYS A 83 4.71 -16.76 -13.95
N THR A 84 4.67 -16.72 -12.64
CA THR A 84 5.83 -16.88 -11.78
C THR A 84 6.05 -18.36 -11.49
N THR A 85 7.30 -18.76 -11.25
CA THR A 85 7.68 -20.15 -10.95
C THR A 85 8.23 -20.32 -9.53
N GLY A 86 8.22 -19.24 -8.75
CA GLY A 86 8.73 -19.20 -7.38
C GLY A 86 7.62 -19.23 -6.34
N ASN A 87 7.97 -18.86 -5.10
CA ASN A 87 6.99 -18.60 -4.05
C ASN A 87 6.72 -17.10 -3.97
N GLU A 88 5.47 -16.70 -4.19
CA GLU A 88 5.04 -15.32 -4.01
C GLU A 88 4.72 -15.09 -2.53
N SER A 89 5.24 -14.00 -1.97
CA SER A 89 4.94 -13.60 -0.60
C SER A 89 4.56 -12.13 -0.56
N LEU A 90 3.48 -11.83 0.16
CA LEU A 90 3.16 -10.46 0.55
C LEU A 90 3.98 -10.13 1.80
N LEU A 91 5.02 -9.33 1.64
CA LEU A 91 5.84 -8.85 2.75
C LEU A 91 5.24 -7.55 3.30
N LEU A 92 4.84 -7.60 4.57
CA LEU A 92 4.25 -6.49 5.32
C LEU A 92 5.26 -5.93 6.33
#